data_AF-A0A8T5Y1W0-F1
#
_entry.id   AF-A0A8T5Y1W0-F1
#
_cell.length_a   1.000
_cell.length_b   1.000
_cell.length_c   1.000
_cell.angle_alpha   90.00
_cell.angle_beta   90.00
_cell.angle_gamma   90.00
#
_symmetry.space_group_name_H-M   'P 1'
#
loop_
_entity.id
_entity.type
_entity.pdbx_description
1 polymer ?
#
loop_
_entity_poly.entity_id
_entity_poly.type
_entity_poly.pdbx_seq_one_letter_code
_entity_poly.pdbx_strand_id
1 'polypeptide(L)'
;MANEDRSATINIGGEEYQLILTTKATKEIAGRYGGLENLGAKLMKSENFEMALDEVVWLITLLANQSLLIHNLKNKDDQRELLTAEAVELLTSPLELAAYKNAIMEAMVRGTKRNVQSEDEPSKNAQVE
;
A
#
# COMPACT_ATOMS: atom_id res chain seq x y z
N MET A 1 -13.08 -5.62 -10.88
CA MET A 1 -12.91 -4.22 -11.28
C MET A 1 -13.06 -3.19 -10.16
N ALA A 2 -13.81 -3.41 -9.07
CA ALA A 2 -13.97 -2.38 -8.00
C ALA A 2 -12.73 -2.06 -7.12
N ASN A 3 -11.54 -2.61 -7.42
CA ASN A 3 -10.32 -2.41 -6.61
C ASN A 3 -9.22 -1.63 -7.31
N GLU A 4 -9.28 -1.45 -8.64
CA GLU A 4 -8.18 -0.85 -9.40
C GLU A 4 -7.96 0.61 -9.01
N ASP A 5 -9.02 1.33 -8.67
CA ASP A 5 -8.93 2.72 -8.21
C ASP A 5 -8.19 2.86 -6.87
N ARG A 6 -8.23 1.83 -6.01
CA ARG A 6 -7.63 1.84 -4.67
C ARG A 6 -6.30 1.10 -4.55
N SER A 7 -5.73 0.62 -5.65
CA SER A 7 -4.51 -0.19 -5.65
C SER A 7 -3.39 0.43 -6.49
N ALA A 8 -2.16 0.02 -6.20
CA ALA A 8 -1.03 0.15 -7.12
C ALA A 8 -0.58 -1.25 -7.56
N THR A 9 -0.08 -1.39 -8.78
CA THR A 9 0.37 -2.68 -9.31
C THR A 9 1.90 -2.75 -9.30
N ILE A 10 2.43 -3.90 -8.92
CA ILE A 10 3.86 -4.23 -8.99
C ILE A 10 4.04 -5.60 -9.63
N ASN A 11 5.26 -5.91 -10.07
CA ASN A 11 5.61 -7.23 -10.59
C ASN A 11 6.59 -7.94 -9.65
N ILE A 12 6.38 -9.19 -9.29
CA ILE A 12 7.34 -9.95 -8.47
C ILE A 12 7.54 -11.29 -9.15
N GLY A 13 8.78 -11.61 -9.54
CA GLY A 13 9.09 -12.89 -10.19
C GLY A 13 8.33 -13.15 -11.50
N GLY A 14 7.90 -12.10 -12.21
CA GLY A 14 7.12 -12.21 -13.44
C GLY A 14 5.60 -12.19 -13.23
N GLU A 15 5.11 -12.18 -11.98
CA GLU A 15 3.68 -12.14 -11.66
C GLU A 15 3.24 -10.75 -11.19
N GLU A 16 2.03 -10.34 -11.56
CA GLU A 16 1.45 -9.06 -11.15
C GLU A 16 0.74 -9.16 -9.80
N TYR A 17 1.08 -8.25 -8.88
CA TYR A 17 0.46 -8.13 -7.57
C TYR A 17 -0.14 -6.75 -7.38
N GLN A 18 -1.33 -6.70 -6.76
CA GLN A 18 -1.98 -5.46 -6.38
C GLN A 18 -1.65 -5.12 -4.91
N LEU A 19 -0.99 -3.99 -4.71
CA LEU A 19 -0.80 -3.38 -3.40
C LEU A 19 -2.07 -2.67 -2.97
N ILE A 20 -2.67 -3.13 -1.87
CA ILE A 20 -3.94 -2.59 -1.37
C ILE A 20 -3.82 -2.25 0.12
N LEU A 21 -4.08 -0.99 0.47
CA LEU A 21 -4.21 -0.59 1.86
C LEU A 21 -5.62 -0.94 2.37
N THR A 22 -5.74 -2.06 3.06
CA THR A 22 -6.98 -2.47 3.73
C THR A 22 -6.99 -2.02 5.19
N THR A 23 -8.15 -2.05 5.84
CA THR A 23 -8.24 -1.82 7.29
C THR A 23 -7.36 -2.79 8.09
N LYS A 24 -7.19 -4.04 7.62
CA LYS A 24 -6.28 -5.01 8.26
C LYS A 24 -4.82 -4.54 8.16
N ALA A 25 -4.36 -4.17 6.96
CA ALA A 25 -3.02 -3.63 6.77
C ALA A 25 -2.80 -2.33 7.57
N THR A 26 -3.79 -1.43 7.61
CA THR A 26 -3.72 -0.19 8.40
C THR A 26 -3.53 -0.48 9.89
N LYS A 27 -4.19 -1.50 10.45
CA LYS A 27 -3.99 -1.90 11.85
C LYS A 27 -2.57 -2.43 12.10
N GLU A 28 -2.04 -3.23 11.19
CA GLU A 28 -0.68 -3.78 11.33
C GLU A 28 0.38 -2.69 11.20
N ILE A 29 0.21 -1.76 10.26
CA ILE A 29 1.06 -0.57 10.12
C ILE A 29 0.98 0.32 11.36
N ALA A 30 -0.23 0.55 11.89
CA ALA A 30 -0.40 1.35 13.11
C ALA A 30 0.29 0.70 14.31
N GLY A 31 0.21 -0.63 14.45
CA GLY A 31 0.91 -1.35 15.51
C GLY A 31 2.44 -1.26 15.41
N ARG A 32 3.00 -1.24 14.21
CA ARG A 32 4.45 -1.20 13.97
C ARG A 32 5.05 0.21 14.00
N TYR A 33 4.38 1.19 13.41
CA TYR A 33 4.91 2.54 13.23
C TYR A 33 4.17 3.61 14.04
N GLY A 34 3.10 3.27 14.76
CA GLY A 34 2.27 4.23 15.48
C GLY A 34 1.31 5.02 14.58
N GLY A 35 1.16 4.63 13.31
CA GLY A 35 0.22 5.23 12.37
C GLY A 35 0.76 5.35 10.94
N LEU A 36 -0.13 5.69 10.00
CA LEU A 36 0.23 5.88 8.58
C LEU A 36 1.11 7.12 8.37
N GLU A 37 0.92 8.18 9.17
CA GLU A 37 1.71 9.42 9.10
C GLU A 37 3.18 9.16 9.45
N ASN A 38 3.43 8.40 10.53
CA ASN A 38 4.77 8.01 10.94
C ASN A 38 5.47 7.13 9.90
N LEU A 39 4.72 6.22 9.29
CA LEU A 39 5.23 5.42 8.17
C LEU A 39 5.62 6.32 6.98
N GLY A 40 4.75 7.25 6.58
CA GLY A 40 5.04 8.20 5.50
C GLY A 40 6.30 9.03 5.77
N ALA A 41 6.45 9.56 6.98
CA ALA A 41 7.65 10.28 7.38
C ALA A 41 8.92 9.40 7.33
N LYS A 42 8.82 8.13 7.72
CA LYS A 42 9.93 7.17 7.65
C LYS A 42 10.34 6.91 6.21
N LEU A 43 9.38 6.64 5.32
CA LEU A 43 9.65 6.41 3.90
C LEU A 43 10.28 7.63 3.22
N MET A 44 9.87 8.85 3.56
CA MET A 44 10.42 10.07 2.99
C MET A 44 11.85 10.39 3.48
N LYS A 45 12.19 10.01 4.71
CA LYS A 45 13.50 10.31 5.33
C LYS A 45 14.57 9.25 5.13
N SER A 46 14.23 8.08 4.58
CA SER A 46 15.20 7.01 4.33
C SER A 46 16.16 7.37 3.19
N GLU A 47 17.20 8.14 3.50
CA GLU A 47 18.38 8.34 2.65
C GLU A 47 19.32 7.12 2.70
N ASN A 48 19.20 6.28 3.73
CA ASN A 48 19.95 5.03 3.85
C ASN A 48 19.10 3.85 3.35
N PHE A 49 19.31 3.47 2.08
CA PHE A 49 18.54 2.45 1.38
C PHE A 49 18.64 1.08 2.06
N GLU A 50 19.82 0.68 2.56
CA GLU A 50 20.01 -0.63 3.22
C GLU A 50 19.14 -0.79 4.47
N MET A 51 19.05 0.24 5.32
CA MET A 51 18.18 0.20 6.51
C MET A 51 16.69 0.25 6.17
N ALA A 52 16.34 0.62 4.93
CA ALA A 52 14.97 0.69 4.46
C ALA A 52 14.52 -0.58 3.72
N LEU A 53 15.45 -1.47 3.32
CA LEU A 53 15.13 -2.67 2.55
C LEU A 53 14.15 -3.58 3.28
N ASP A 54 14.44 -3.93 4.54
CA ASP A 54 13.57 -4.78 5.35
C ASP A 54 12.16 -4.19 5.49
N GLU A 55 12.06 -2.86 5.62
CA GLU A 55 10.78 -2.17 5.75
C GLU A 55 10.03 -2.15 4.42
N VAL A 56 10.72 -1.95 3.30
CA VAL A 56 10.13 -1.99 1.95
C VAL A 56 9.64 -3.40 1.64
N VAL A 57 10.45 -4.43 1.88
CA VAL A 57 10.09 -5.84 1.71
C VAL A 57 8.87 -6.18 2.57
N TRP A 58 8.85 -5.77 3.84
CA TRP A 58 7.72 -6.00 4.73
C TRP A 58 6.45 -5.31 4.23
N LEU A 59 6.54 -4.05 3.79
CA LEU A 59 5.39 -3.30 3.27
C LEU A 59 4.84 -3.90 1.97
N ILE A 60 5.72 -4.28 1.04
CA ILE A 60 5.34 -4.96 -0.20
C ILE A 60 4.59 -6.25 0.14
N THR A 61 5.19 -7.08 0.98
CA THR A 61 4.61 -8.37 1.39
C THR A 61 3.24 -8.15 2.02
N LEU A 62 3.13 -7.21 2.97
CA LEU A 62 1.87 -6.91 3.65
C LEU A 62 0.79 -6.45 2.68
N LEU A 63 1.09 -5.45 1.84
CA LEU A 63 0.12 -4.80 0.95
C LEU A 63 -0.28 -5.70 -0.23
N ALA A 64 0.67 -6.42 -0.83
CA ALA A 64 0.40 -7.37 -1.91
C ALA A 64 -0.50 -8.50 -1.42
N ASN A 65 -0.20 -9.06 -0.24
CA ASN A 65 -0.99 -10.12 0.37
C ASN A 65 -2.43 -9.70 0.68
N GLN A 66 -2.73 -8.41 0.83
CA GLN A 66 -4.11 -7.99 1.02
C GLN A 66 -4.99 -8.33 -0.19
N SER A 67 -4.46 -8.21 -1.41
CA SER A 67 -5.21 -8.58 -2.61
C SER A 67 -5.49 -10.08 -2.66
N LEU A 68 -4.49 -10.89 -2.32
CA LEU A 68 -4.59 -12.36 -2.26
C LEU A 68 -5.55 -12.81 -1.16
N LEU A 69 -5.48 -12.21 0.02
CA LEU A 69 -6.40 -12.48 1.12
C LEU A 69 -7.86 -12.12 0.75
N ILE A 70 -8.08 -11.01 0.05
CA ILE A 70 -9.40 -10.65 -0.47
C ILE A 70 -9.89 -11.69 -1.49
N HIS A 71 -9.03 -12.15 -2.39
CA HIS A 71 -9.35 -13.22 -3.35
C HIS A 71 -9.72 -14.51 -2.61
N ASN A 72 -8.87 -14.98 -1.71
CA ASN A 72 -9.07 -16.21 -0.96
C ASN A 72 -10.31 -16.19 -0.07
N LEU A 73 -10.69 -15.01 0.45
CA LEU A 73 -11.93 -14.84 1.21
C LEU A 73 -13.18 -15.06 0.34
N LYS A 74 -13.11 -14.65 -0.94
CA LYS A 74 -14.23 -14.73 -1.89
C LYS A 74 -14.25 -16.04 -2.68
N ASN A 75 -13.09 -16.67 -2.86
CA ASN A 75 -12.90 -17.86 -3.69
C ASN A 75 -12.27 -18.97 -2.84
N LYS A 76 -13.10 -19.73 -2.12
CA LYS A 76 -12.62 -20.77 -1.20
C LYS A 76 -12.02 -21.98 -1.91
N ASP A 77 -12.48 -22.27 -3.12
CA ASP A 77 -12.04 -23.44 -3.91
C ASP A 77 -10.85 -23.12 -4.85
N ASP A 78 -10.44 -21.85 -4.92
CA ASP A 78 -9.32 -21.34 -5.74
C ASP A 78 -8.44 -20.42 -4.89
N GLN A 79 -7.80 -21.00 -3.87
CA GLN A 79 -6.93 -20.24 -2.98
C GLN A 79 -5.59 -20.00 -3.63
N ARG A 80 -5.11 -18.75 -3.51
CA ARG A 80 -3.76 -18.34 -3.89
C ARG A 80 -2.85 -18.38 -2.68
N GLU A 81 -1.61 -18.80 -2.88
CA GLU A 81 -0.59 -18.76 -1.84
C GLU A 81 -0.22 -17.31 -1.51
N LEU A 82 0.10 -17.04 -0.25
CA LEU A 82 0.54 -15.72 0.19
C LEU A 82 2.03 -15.56 -0.06
N LEU A 83 2.44 -14.35 -0.44
CA LEU A 83 3.84 -13.97 -0.53
C LEU A 83 4.49 -13.99 0.86
N THR A 84 5.73 -14.47 0.90
CA THR A 84 6.61 -14.37 2.06
C THR A 84 7.65 -13.28 1.83
N ALA A 85 8.22 -12.72 2.90
CA ALA A 85 9.30 -11.74 2.78
C ALA A 85 10.50 -12.33 2.01
N GLU A 86 10.86 -13.59 2.31
CA GLU A 86 11.91 -14.32 1.61
C GLU A 86 11.63 -14.43 0.09
N ALA A 87 10.39 -14.75 -0.30
CA ALA A 87 10.02 -14.80 -1.72
C ALA A 87 10.19 -13.42 -2.39
N VAL A 88 9.78 -12.34 -1.71
CA VAL A 88 9.97 -10.97 -2.23
C VAL A 88 11.46 -10.65 -2.36
N GLU A 89 12.29 -10.98 -1.38
CA GLU A 89 13.73 -10.75 -1.42
C GLU A 89 14.42 -11.54 -2.55
N LEU A 90 14.02 -12.78 -2.79
CA LEU A 90 14.60 -13.64 -3.82
C LEU A 90 14.13 -13.29 -5.23
N LEU A 91 12.90 -12.81 -5.38
CA LEU A 91 12.25 -12.57 -6.67
C LEU A 91 12.26 -11.09 -7.11
N THR A 92 12.99 -10.24 -6.39
CA THR A 92 13.15 -8.82 -6.75
C THR A 92 14.62 -8.42 -6.79
N SER A 93 14.90 -7.36 -7.54
CA SER A 93 16.20 -6.70 -7.59
C SER A 93 16.18 -5.39 -6.78
N PRO A 94 17.35 -4.88 -6.35
CA PRO A 94 17.44 -3.58 -5.67
C PRO A 94 16.81 -2.42 -6.47
N LEU A 95 16.87 -2.47 -7.81
CA LEU A 95 16.26 -1.47 -8.68
C LEU A 95 14.71 -1.51 -8.61
N GLU A 96 14.13 -2.70 -8.60
CA GLU A 96 12.69 -2.89 -8.48
C GLU A 96 12.17 -2.44 -7.12
N LEU A 97 12.88 -2.75 -6.03
CA LEU A 97 12.52 -2.32 -4.68
C LEU A 97 12.47 -0.79 -4.55
N ALA A 98 13.39 -0.08 -5.22
CA ALA A 98 13.35 1.38 -5.28
C ALA A 98 12.11 1.90 -6.00
N ALA A 99 11.68 1.24 -7.09
CA ALA A 99 10.44 1.59 -7.80
C ALA A 99 9.20 1.28 -6.96
N TYR A 100 9.20 0.17 -6.20
CA TYR A 100 8.07 -0.24 -5.36
C TYR A 100 7.82 0.69 -4.18
N LYS A 101 8.83 1.45 -3.74
CA LYS A 101 8.61 2.56 -2.80
C LYS A 101 7.51 3.52 -3.29
N ASN A 102 7.52 3.87 -4.59
CA ASN A 102 6.50 4.74 -5.16
C ASN A 102 5.13 4.06 -5.20
N ALA A 103 5.08 2.77 -5.56
CA ALA A 103 3.85 1.99 -5.57
C ALA A 103 3.23 1.84 -4.16
N ILE A 104 4.05 1.66 -3.12
CA ILE A 104 3.60 1.65 -1.72
C ILE A 104 2.94 3.00 -1.37
N MET A 105 3.63 4.11 -1.65
CA MET A 105 3.09 5.45 -1.38
C MET A 105 1.79 5.68 -2.14
N GLU A 106 1.71 5.27 -3.40
CA GLU A 106 0.52 5.37 -4.22
C GLU A 106 -0.64 4.55 -3.64
N ALA A 107 -0.40 3.28 -3.25
CA ALA A 107 -1.40 2.43 -2.64
C ALA A 107 -1.91 3.02 -1.30
N MET A 108 -1.02 3.63 -0.51
CA MET A 108 -1.40 4.32 0.72
C MET A 108 -2.29 5.54 0.43
N VAL A 109 -1.90 6.40 -0.52
CA VAL A 109 -2.70 7.57 -0.91
C VAL A 109 -4.07 7.14 -1.44
N ARG A 110 -4.11 6.15 -2.34
CA ARG A 110 -5.35 5.63 -2.91
C ARG A 110 -6.25 4.96 -1.88
N GLY A 111 -5.69 4.23 -0.90
CA GLY A 111 -6.46 3.60 0.17
C GLY A 111 -6.92 4.55 1.27
N THR A 112 -6.29 5.73 1.39
CA THR A 112 -6.71 6.79 2.32
C THR A 112 -7.55 7.89 1.66
N LYS A 113 -7.66 7.88 0.33
CA LYS A 113 -8.62 8.72 -0.39
C LYS A 113 -10.01 8.42 0.13
N ARG A 114 -10.53 9.38 0.91
CA ARG A 114 -11.94 9.44 1.30
C ARG A 114 -12.75 9.43 0.00
N ASN A 115 -13.82 8.63 -0.10
CA ASN A 115 -14.92 8.89 -1.02
C ASN A 115 -15.62 10.19 -0.58
N VAL A 116 -14.90 11.30 -0.64
CA VAL A 116 -15.41 12.64 -0.45
C VAL A 116 -15.42 13.23 -1.85
N GLN A 117 -16.43 12.84 -2.62
CA GLN A 117 -17.25 13.89 -3.21
C GLN A 117 -17.84 14.66 -2.03
N SER A 118 -17.04 15.56 -1.45
CA SER A 118 -17.63 16.77 -0.91
C SER A 118 -18.19 17.40 -2.17
N GLU A 119 -19.51 17.34 -2.32
CA GLU A 119 -20.20 18.42 -3.01
C GLU A 119 -19.52 19.70 -2.56
N ASP A 120 -19.04 20.50 -3.51
CA ASP A 120 -18.51 21.82 -3.25
C ASP A 120 -19.45 22.51 -2.26
N GLU A 121 -19.08 22.59 -0.97
CA GLU A 121 -19.71 23.55 -0.09
C GLU A 121 -19.44 24.89 -0.76
N PRO A 122 -20.48 25.65 -1.16
CA PRO A 122 -20.26 26.95 -1.74
C PRO A 122 -19.62 27.82 -0.66
N SER A 123 -18.31 27.96 -0.75
CA SER A 123 -17.57 29.01 -0.11
C SER A 123 -18.17 30.34 -0.58
N LYS A 124 -18.73 31.10 0.35
CA LYS A 124 -18.40 32.52 0.54
C LYS A 124 -19.14 33.09 1.74
N ASN A 125 -18.37 33.34 2.80
CA ASN A 125 -18.55 34.55 3.59
C ASN A 125 -18.50 35.74 2.61
N ALA A 126 -19.61 36.45 2.47
CA ALA A 126 -19.61 37.82 1.99
C ALA A 126 -19.85 38.72 3.22
N GLN A 127 -18.88 39.59 3.47
CA GLN A 127 -18.83 40.57 4.56
C GLN A 127 -19.95 41.62 4.49
N VAL A 128 -20.30 42.11 5.69
CA VAL A 128 -20.66 43.49 6.10
C VAL A 128 -21.74 44.26 5.33
N GLU A 129 -22.80 44.63 6.07
CA GLU A 129 -23.14 46.04 6.37
C GLU A 129 -23.77 46.13 7.77
#